data_AF-A0A450ZGH2-F1
#
_entry.id   AF-A0A450ZGH2-F1
#
_cell.length_a   1.000
_cell.length_b   1.000
_cell.length_c   1.000
_cell.angle_alpha   90.00
_cell.angle_beta   90.00
_cell.angle_gamma   90.00
#
_symmetry.space_group_name_H-M   'P 1'
#
loop_
_entity.id
_entity.type
_entity.pdbx_description
1 polymer ?
#
loop_
_entity_poly.entity_id
_entity_poly.type
_entity_poly.pdbx_seq_one_letter_code
_entity_poly.pdbx_strand_id
1 'polypeptide(L)'
;MPRRVTKEEKGAGDPFDRIYCVFDKDTHDTYQNTLDSIAQATPKGVFFAINSVPCFEYWLLLHFLRTTKAYEPLPGSSACNQVLNDLKCYLPHYAKGIKKVLSKLINRE
;
A
#
# COMPACT_ATOMS: atom_id res chain seq x y z
N MET A 1 8.52 -6.66 7.53
CA MET A 1 9.80 -5.93 7.38
C MET A 1 9.54 -4.47 6.98
N PRO A 2 9.46 -3.53 7.94
CA PRO A 2 9.60 -2.08 7.73
C PRO A 2 10.91 -1.53 8.34
N ARG A 3 11.93 -2.37 8.51
CA ARG A 3 13.15 -2.08 9.30
C ARG A 3 14.09 -1.03 8.69
N ARG A 4 13.88 -0.57 7.46
CA ARG A 4 14.83 0.29 6.73
C ARG A 4 14.55 1.78 6.81
N VAL A 5 13.31 2.21 7.07
CA VAL A 5 12.99 3.65 7.08
C VAL A 5 13.12 4.26 8.48
N THR A 6 13.02 3.46 9.55
CA THR A 6 13.00 3.97 10.94
C THR A 6 14.36 4.03 11.64
N LYS A 7 15.45 3.68 10.97
CA LYS A 7 16.79 3.66 11.59
C LYS A 7 17.57 4.97 11.46
N GLU A 8 17.23 5.82 10.51
CA GLU A 8 17.98 7.05 10.25
C GLU A 8 17.52 8.24 11.10
N GLU A 9 16.36 8.14 11.77
CA GLU A 9 15.78 9.27 12.52
C GLU A 9 15.79 9.11 14.04
N LYS A 10 16.26 7.97 14.58
CA LYS A 10 16.28 7.75 16.04
C LYS A 10 17.25 8.66 16.83
N GLY A 11 18.04 9.49 16.14
CA GLY A 11 19.00 10.43 16.75
C GLY A 11 18.49 11.86 16.92
N ALA A 12 17.37 12.23 16.29
CA ALA A 12 16.74 13.53 16.39
C ALA A 12 15.25 13.25 16.61
N GLY A 13 14.68 13.58 17.77
CA GLY A 13 13.34 13.14 18.19
C GLY A 13 12.32 13.04 17.05
N ASP A 14 11.56 11.93 17.02
CA ASP A 14 10.65 11.51 15.93
C ASP A 14 10.01 12.73 15.23
N PRO A 15 10.39 13.05 13.98
CA PRO A 15 9.97 14.28 13.29
C PRO A 15 8.53 14.21 12.73
N PHE A 16 7.82 13.11 12.96
CA PHE A 16 6.52 12.85 12.35
C PHE A 16 5.42 12.70 13.40
N ASP A 17 4.38 13.54 13.31
CA ASP A 17 3.19 13.44 14.17
C ASP A 17 2.38 12.16 13.90
N ARG A 18 2.42 11.66 12.66
CA ARG A 18 1.70 10.46 12.21
C ARG A 18 2.48 9.71 11.14
N ILE A 19 2.55 8.40 11.29
CA ILE A 19 3.20 7.45 10.38
C ILE A 19 2.16 6.47 9.88
N TYR A 20 1.93 6.43 8.56
CA TYR A 20 0.99 5.51 7.93
C TYR A 20 1.74 4.35 7.27
N CYS A 21 1.40 3.14 7.67
CA CYS A 21 1.94 1.90 7.13
C CYS A 21 0.86 1.25 6.25
N VAL A 22 1.04 1.31 4.93
CA VAL A 22 0.13 0.67 3.97
C VAL A 22 0.55 -0.78 3.74
N PHE A 23 -0.37 -1.72 3.92
CA PHE A 23 -0.17 -3.14 3.69
C PHE A 23 -1.13 -3.63 2.61
N ASP A 24 -0.60 -4.32 1.60
CA ASP A 24 -1.45 -5.07 0.68
C ASP A 24 -2.16 -6.20 1.44
N LYS A 25 -3.38 -6.55 1.03
CA LYS A 25 -4.11 -7.71 1.58
C LYS A 25 -3.46 -9.01 1.08
N ASP A 26 -2.28 -9.30 1.59
CA ASP A 26 -1.73 -10.64 1.52
C ASP A 26 -2.32 -11.48 2.66
N THR A 27 -2.80 -12.67 2.31
CA THR A 27 -3.24 -13.73 3.24
C THR A 27 -2.05 -14.33 4.00
N HIS A 28 -1.13 -13.50 4.47
CA HIS A 28 0.03 -13.95 5.22
C HIS A 28 -0.30 -14.01 6.70
N ASP A 29 0.03 -15.15 7.32
CA ASP A 29 -0.22 -15.45 8.74
C ASP A 29 0.47 -14.46 9.71
N THR A 30 1.41 -13.64 9.21
CA THR A 30 2.11 -12.60 9.98
C THR A 30 1.36 -11.26 10.03
N TYR A 31 0.19 -11.17 9.41
CA TYR A 31 -0.62 -9.96 9.35
C TYR A 31 -1.10 -9.52 10.74
N GLN A 32 -1.68 -10.43 11.52
CA GLN A 32 -2.17 -10.12 12.87
C GLN A 32 -1.02 -9.68 13.78
N ASN A 33 0.12 -10.39 13.72
CA ASN A 33 1.31 -10.03 14.50
C ASN A 33 1.84 -8.63 14.15
N THR A 34 1.68 -8.19 12.89
CA THR A 34 2.10 -6.86 12.45
C THR A 34 1.16 -5.78 12.98
N LEU A 35 -0.16 -6.02 12.94
CA LEU A 35 -1.14 -5.13 13.56
C LEU A 35 -0.91 -5.01 15.07
N ASP A 36 -0.67 -6.13 15.75
CA ASP A 36 -0.39 -6.16 17.18
C ASP A 36 0.90 -5.40 17.51
N SER A 37 1.93 -5.54 16.67
CA SER A 37 3.18 -4.79 16.81
C SER A 37 2.99 -3.27 16.61
N ILE A 38 2.12 -2.87 15.69
CA ILE A 38 1.78 -1.45 15.46
C ILE A 38 0.95 -0.91 16.63
N ALA A 39 0.00 -1.68 17.13
CA ALA A 39 -0.81 -1.31 18.29
C ALA A 39 0.03 -1.17 19.57
N GLN A 40 1.09 -1.96 19.69
CA GLN A 40 2.05 -1.91 20.79
C GLN A 40 3.20 -0.92 20.55
N ALA A 41 3.29 -0.30 19.37
CA ALA A 41 4.35 0.64 19.05
C ALA A 41 4.26 1.89 19.94
N THR A 42 5.42 2.33 20.42
CA THR A 42 5.59 3.61 21.10
C THR A 42 6.28 4.59 20.17
N PRO A 43 5.79 5.85 20.07
CA PRO A 43 4.70 6.45 20.85
C PRO A 43 3.31 5.99 20.39
N LYS A 44 2.36 5.88 21.35
CA LYS A 44 0.96 5.54 21.03
C LYS A 44 0.34 6.68 20.22
N GLY A 45 -0.49 6.35 19.24
CA GLY A 45 -1.19 7.34 18.41
C GLY A 45 -0.35 7.93 17.28
N VAL A 46 0.88 7.45 17.07
CA VAL A 46 1.75 7.88 15.97
C VAL A 46 1.64 6.92 14.77
N PHE A 47 1.59 5.61 14.99
CA PHE A 47 1.56 4.62 13.91
C PHE A 47 0.14 4.18 13.55
N PHE A 48 -0.19 4.20 12.26
CA PHE A 48 -1.49 3.82 11.72
C PHE A 48 -1.31 2.79 10.60
N ALA A 49 -1.99 1.64 10.70
CA ALA A 49 -2.02 0.65 9.63
C ALA A 49 -3.16 0.96 8.64
N ILE A 50 -2.87 0.94 7.34
CA ILE A 50 -3.85 1.08 6.26
C ILE A 50 -3.84 -0.21 5.45
N ASN A 51 -4.99 -0.87 5.33
CA ASN A 51 -5.14 -2.03 4.46
C ASN A 51 -5.47 -1.59 3.04
N SER A 52 -4.60 -1.95 2.11
CA SER A 52 -4.82 -1.77 0.68
C SER A 52 -5.48 -3.03 0.12
N VAL A 53 -6.79 -2.97 -0.10
CA VAL A 53 -7.58 -4.09 -0.61
C VAL A 53 -7.99 -3.79 -2.06
N PRO A 54 -7.71 -4.68 -3.04
CA PRO A 54 -6.93 -5.92 -2.90
C PRO A 54 -5.40 -5.70 -2.84
N CYS A 55 -4.88 -4.62 -3.42
CA CYS A 55 -3.46 -4.28 -3.43
C CYS A 55 -3.25 -2.78 -3.76
N PHE A 56 -2.04 -2.27 -3.56
CA PHE A 56 -1.65 -0.89 -3.84
C PHE A 56 -1.96 -0.43 -5.26
N GLU A 57 -1.86 -1.32 -6.26
CA GLU A 57 -2.22 -1.02 -7.65
C GLU A 57 -3.65 -0.52 -7.81
N TYR A 58 -4.56 -0.87 -6.90
CA TYR A 58 -5.94 -0.38 -6.92
C TYR A 58 -6.00 1.14 -6.76
N TRP A 59 -5.15 1.69 -5.88
CA TRP A 59 -5.06 3.14 -5.68
C TRP A 59 -4.56 3.83 -6.94
N LEU A 60 -3.61 3.22 -7.66
CA LEU A 60 -3.13 3.74 -8.94
C LEU A 60 -4.22 3.72 -10.01
N LEU A 61 -5.00 2.63 -10.08
CA LEU A 61 -6.12 2.50 -11.03
C LEU A 61 -7.17 3.61 -10.81
N LEU A 62 -7.46 3.94 -9.55
CA LEU A 62 -8.44 4.98 -9.20
C LEU A 62 -8.06 6.40 -9.68
N HIS A 63 -6.80 6.66 -10.02
CA HIS A 63 -6.40 7.93 -10.64
C HIS A 63 -6.85 8.04 -12.10
N PHE A 64 -7.17 6.93 -12.75
CA PHE A 64 -7.60 6.88 -14.15
C PHE A 64 -9.08 6.55 -14.30
N LEU A 65 -9.61 5.72 -13.40
CA LEU A 65 -10.95 5.18 -13.51
C LEU A 65 -11.65 5.22 -12.14
N ARG A 66 -12.75 5.97 -12.07
CA ARG A 66 -13.70 5.85 -10.96
C ARG A 66 -14.47 4.55 -11.13
N THR A 67 -14.15 3.55 -10.31
CA THR A 67 -14.77 2.22 -10.38
C THR A 67 -15.24 1.77 -9.01
N THR A 68 -16.35 1.03 -8.98
CA THR A 68 -16.84 0.27 -7.83
C THR A 68 -16.82 -1.23 -8.12
N LYS A 69 -16.04 -1.65 -9.12
CA LYS A 69 -15.91 -3.06 -9.52
C LYS A 69 -15.42 -3.88 -8.33
N ALA A 70 -16.15 -4.96 -8.03
CA ALA A 70 -15.73 -5.93 -7.04
C ALA A 70 -14.57 -6.76 -7.62
N TYR A 71 -13.41 -6.71 -6.98
CA TYR A 71 -12.26 -7.55 -7.31
C TYR A 71 -12.20 -8.71 -6.33
N GLU A 72 -12.67 -9.87 -6.76
CA GLU A 72 -12.70 -11.09 -5.97
C GLU A 72 -11.81 -12.16 -6.61
N PRO A 73 -11.18 -13.07 -5.84
CA PRO A 73 -10.40 -14.16 -6.41
C PRO A 73 -11.25 -15.03 -7.34
N LEU A 74 -10.78 -15.23 -8.57
CA LEU A 74 -11.37 -16.14 -9.55
C LEU A 74 -10.43 -17.32 -9.83
N PRO A 75 -10.93 -18.47 -10.31
CA PRO A 75 -10.09 -19.57 -10.75
C PRO A 75 -9.04 -19.08 -11.78
N GLY A 76 -7.76 -19.22 -11.44
CA GLY A 76 -6.65 -18.79 -12.30
C GLY A 76 -6.34 -17.28 -12.29
N SER A 77 -7.06 -16.45 -11.52
CA SER A 77 -6.77 -15.02 -11.40
C SER A 77 -7.10 -14.43 -10.04
N SER A 78 -6.08 -14.04 -9.28
CA SER A 78 -6.26 -13.33 -8.01
C SER A 78 -6.92 -11.96 -8.22
N ALA A 79 -7.54 -11.42 -7.16
CA ALA A 79 -8.08 -10.05 -7.17
C ALA A 79 -6.99 -9.02 -7.54
N CYS A 80 -5.77 -9.19 -7.02
CA CYS A 80 -4.63 -8.33 -7.36
C CYS A 80 -4.25 -8.42 -8.83
N ASN A 81 -4.25 -9.61 -9.44
CA ASN A 81 -3.98 -9.79 -10.86
C ASN A 81 -5.04 -9.11 -11.74
N GLN A 82 -6.31 -9.17 -11.33
CA GLN A 82 -7.39 -8.49 -12.03
C GLN A 82 -7.21 -6.96 -12.00
N VAL A 83 -6.88 -6.39 -10.83
CA VAL A 83 -6.56 -4.96 -10.72
C VAL A 83 -5.34 -4.59 -11.58
N LEU A 84 -4.29 -5.41 -11.55
CA LEU A 84 -3.08 -5.17 -12.35
C LEU A 84 -3.38 -5.18 -13.85
N ASN A 85 -4.24 -6.09 -14.32
CA ASN A 85 -4.66 -6.15 -15.72
C ASN A 85 -5.42 -4.88 -16.12
N ASP A 86 -6.38 -4.44 -15.30
CA ASP A 86 -7.14 -3.21 -15.55
C ASP A 86 -6.22 -1.98 -15.50
N LEU A 87 -5.27 -1.91 -14.56
CA LEU A 87 -4.29 -0.83 -14.46
C LEU A 87 -3.40 -0.75 -15.71
N LYS A 88 -2.97 -1.90 -16.25
CA LYS A 88 -2.14 -1.95 -17.46
C LYS A 88 -2.83 -1.40 -18.70
N CYS A 89 -4.16 -1.31 -18.73
CA CYS A 89 -4.87 -0.60 -19.80
C CYS A 89 -4.56 0.92 -19.81
N TYR A 90 -4.24 1.50 -18.65
CA TYR A 90 -3.91 2.93 -18.49
C TYR A 90 -2.40 3.17 -18.34
N LEU A 91 -1.68 2.21 -17.76
CA LEU A 91 -0.23 2.21 -17.61
C LEU A 91 0.38 0.90 -18.14
N PRO A 92 0.50 0.73 -19.47
CA PRO A 92 0.97 -0.52 -20.09
C PRO A 92 2.36 -0.97 -19.63
N HIS A 93 3.22 -0.01 -19.30
CA HIS A 93 4.59 -0.26 -18.84
C HIS A 93 4.73 -0.32 -17.32
N TYR A 94 3.61 -0.38 -16.58
CA TYR A 94 3.66 -0.54 -15.13
C TYR A 94 4.29 -1.88 -14.74
N ALA A 95 5.29 -1.81 -13.88
CA ALA A 95 5.92 -2.95 -13.25
C ALA A 95 6.06 -2.68 -11.74
N LYS A 96 5.88 -3.71 -10.92
CA LYS A 96 6.02 -3.59 -9.46
C LYS A 96 7.42 -3.09 -9.12
N GLY A 97 7.50 -2.07 -8.26
CA GLY A 97 8.77 -1.45 -7.86
C GLY A 97 9.26 -0.30 -8.77
N ILE A 98 8.45 0.15 -9.74
CA ILE A 98 8.76 1.37 -10.48
C ILE A 98 8.85 2.57 -9.51
N LYS A 99 9.92 3.36 -9.64
CA LYS A 99 10.13 4.54 -8.79
C LYS A 99 9.33 5.73 -9.29
N LYS A 100 8.89 6.59 -8.36
CA LYS A 100 8.23 7.87 -8.64
C LYS A 100 6.90 7.77 -9.42
N VAL A 101 6.24 6.61 -9.46
CA VAL A 101 4.93 6.48 -10.12
C VAL A 101 3.89 7.38 -9.47
N LEU A 102 3.81 7.34 -8.14
CA LEU A 102 2.85 8.14 -7.40
C LEU A 102 3.09 9.65 -7.61
N SER A 103 4.36 10.11 -7.59
CA SER A 103 4.70 11.51 -7.85
C SER A 103 4.28 11.99 -9.24
N LYS A 104 4.24 11.10 -10.24
CA LYS A 104 3.76 11.40 -11.59
C LYS A 104 2.23 11.44 -11.69
N LEU A 105 1.52 10.83 -10.74
CA LEU A 105 0.06 10.75 -10.73
C LEU A 105 -0.58 11.84 -9.85
N ILE A 106 0.03 12.19 -8.72
CA ILE A 106 -0.48 13.21 -7.79
C ILE A 106 -0.60 14.58 -8.48
N ASN A 107 0.30 14.91 -9.40
CA ASN A 107 0.29 16.20 -10.11
C ASN A 107 -0.62 16.21 -11.35
N ARG A 108 -1.52 15.24 -11.52
CA ARG A 108 -2.44 15.16 -12.67
C ARG A 108 -3.83 15.73 -12.40
N GLU A 109 -4.05 16.34 -11.23
CA GLU A 109 -5.30 17.03 -10.90
C GLU A 109 -5.40 18.42 -11.54
#